data_AF-A0A822ZWK1-F1
#
_entry.id   AF-A0A822ZWK1-F1
#
_cell.length_a   1.000
_cell.length_b   1.000
_cell.length_c   1.000
_cell.angle_alpha   90.00
_cell.angle_beta   90.00
_cell.angle_gamma   90.00
#
_symmetry.space_group_name_H-M   'P 1'
#
loop_
_entity.id
_entity.type
_entity.pdbx_description
1 polymer ?
#
loop_
_entity_poly.entity_id
_entity_poly.type
_entity_poly.pdbx_seq_one_letter_code
_entity_poly.pdbx_strand_id
1 'polypeptide(L)'
;MWATSFNRIRRKMFELFFYTHHLYPLYLFFYLLHVGIPYFCTILPGVFLFLIDRYLRFLQSRTRIRLVSARFLPCEATELNFSKSPGLTFTPASIVFVNIPSISKLQWHPFTVTSNCDMEPEKLSIIVKNVGSWSQKLYQVLSSPSSPDRLEVSIEGPYGPTSSPFLRYDLLVMVSGGSGITPFISIIRDIILRSTTPGIKIPRMLLICSFRNSADLTMLDLLIPASTGATIDISRVQLQIKAYVTREREASTTTDNQKLIRTVWFKPNLLDKPISSVLGPNHWFWLGAIISSSFVMFLLFLGILTRYYIYPIDHNTDAIYHFSGRALWDTFFVCVCIVVVASAVVLWHKKQNAVERKQIQNVDVPTPTTTPGFNNTDTELESLPRHSLLNATNVHLGERPDLKKILFECKESSVGVLVCGPKKMRHEVAKICSSGLVDNLHFEAISFNF
;
A
#
# COMPACT_ATOMS: atom_id res chain seq x y z
N MET A 1 16.06 17.26 -14.68
CA MET A 1 14.67 16.86 -14.33
C MET A 1 13.85 16.57 -15.58
N TRP A 2 13.60 17.54 -16.47
CA TRP A 2 12.77 17.32 -17.66
C TRP A 2 13.25 16.22 -18.63
N ALA A 3 14.55 16.20 -18.97
CA ALA A 3 15.07 15.15 -19.85
C ALA A 3 14.90 13.73 -19.26
N THR A 4 15.08 13.58 -17.95
CA THR A 4 14.97 12.28 -17.29
C THR A 4 13.52 11.82 -17.11
N SER A 5 12.52 12.72 -17.21
CA SER A 5 11.10 12.37 -17.16
C SER A 5 10.55 11.76 -18.46
N PHE A 6 11.29 11.81 -19.58
CA PHE A 6 10.86 11.17 -20.82
C PHE A 6 10.65 9.66 -20.61
N ASN A 7 9.52 9.13 -21.09
CA ASN A 7 9.09 7.76 -20.82
C ASN A 7 10.14 6.70 -21.23
N ARG A 8 10.90 6.94 -22.30
CA ARG A 8 11.98 6.02 -22.73
C ARG A 8 13.15 6.00 -21.74
N ILE A 9 13.54 7.16 -21.21
CA ILE A 9 14.65 7.32 -20.27
C ILE A 9 14.23 6.76 -18.90
N ARG A 10 13.09 7.22 -18.36
CA ARG A 10 12.56 6.73 -17.07
C ARG A 10 12.45 5.21 -17.00
N ARG A 11 12.01 4.55 -18.08
CA ARG A 11 11.86 3.09 -18.11
C ARG A 11 13.19 2.32 -18.17
N LYS A 12 14.24 2.90 -18.75
CA LYS A 12 15.56 2.25 -18.85
C LYS A 12 16.47 2.61 -17.66
N MET A 13 16.37 3.84 -17.17
CA MET A 13 17.23 4.43 -16.15
C MET A 13 16.38 5.04 -15.03
N PHE A 14 15.64 4.19 -14.33
CA PHE A 14 14.73 4.64 -13.26
C PHE A 14 15.47 5.34 -12.12
N GLU A 15 16.65 4.85 -11.73
CA GLU A 15 17.49 5.46 -10.69
C GLU A 15 17.87 6.91 -11.03
N LEU A 16 18.35 7.14 -12.26
CA LEU A 16 18.72 8.48 -12.72
C LEU A 16 17.51 9.42 -12.70
N PHE A 17 16.36 8.94 -13.17
CA PHE A 17 15.10 9.67 -13.07
C PHE A 17 14.79 10.02 -11.61
N PHE A 18 14.81 9.04 -10.71
CA PHE A 18 14.49 9.20 -9.30
C PHE A 18 15.39 10.25 -8.62
N TYR A 19 16.71 10.11 -8.70
CA TYR A 19 17.64 11.02 -8.02
C TYR A 19 17.61 12.43 -8.60
N THR A 20 17.52 12.59 -9.93
CA THR A 20 17.43 13.93 -10.52
C THR A 20 16.14 14.65 -10.14
N HIS A 21 15.04 13.93 -9.93
CA HIS A 21 13.78 14.53 -9.50
C HIS A 21 13.74 14.86 -8.00
N HIS A 22 14.61 14.27 -7.18
CA HIS A 22 14.79 14.68 -5.79
C HIS A 22 15.47 16.05 -5.63
N LEU A 23 15.92 16.68 -6.73
CA LEU A 23 16.45 18.05 -6.74
C LEU A 23 15.35 19.12 -6.71
N TYR A 24 14.07 18.74 -6.63
CA TYR A 24 12.97 19.71 -6.54
C TYR A 24 13.08 20.73 -5.37
N PRO A 25 13.65 20.42 -4.17
CA PRO A 25 13.81 21.42 -3.11
C PRO A 25 14.79 22.52 -3.53
N LEU A 26 15.87 22.13 -4.22
CA LEU A 26 16.85 23.06 -4.76
C LEU A 26 16.23 23.96 -5.84
N TYR A 27 15.37 23.38 -6.68
CA TYR A 27 14.58 24.14 -7.64
C TYR A 27 13.64 25.16 -6.97
N LEU A 28 12.87 24.75 -5.95
CA LEU A 28 11.98 25.66 -5.23
C LEU A 28 12.75 26.80 -4.55
N PHE A 29 13.92 26.49 -3.99
CA PHE A 29 14.82 27.47 -3.38
C PHE A 29 15.28 28.53 -4.39
N PHE A 30 15.82 28.11 -5.55
CA PHE A 30 16.24 29.06 -6.58
C PHE A 30 15.07 29.79 -7.26
N TYR A 31 13.92 29.13 -7.41
CA TYR A 31 12.71 29.76 -7.93
C TYR A 31 12.25 30.92 -7.03
N LEU A 32 12.26 30.72 -5.72
CA LEU A 32 11.96 31.77 -4.74
C LEU A 32 12.92 32.97 -4.88
N LEU A 33 14.23 32.70 -4.98
CA LEU A 33 15.24 33.76 -5.12
C LEU A 33 15.14 34.51 -6.46
N HIS A 34 14.72 33.83 -7.53
CA HIS A 34 14.64 34.40 -8.87
C HIS A 34 13.38 35.25 -9.09
N VAL A 35 12.22 34.74 -8.68
CA VAL A 35 10.91 35.35 -9.00
C VAL A 35 10.35 36.16 -7.82
N GLY A 36 10.78 35.83 -6.61
CA GLY A 36 10.39 36.53 -5.39
C GLY A 36 9.05 36.12 -4.77
N ILE A 37 8.70 36.77 -3.67
CA ILE A 37 7.59 36.45 -2.76
C ILE A 37 6.25 36.63 -3.47
N PRO A 38 5.97 37.72 -4.23
CA PRO A 38 4.65 37.92 -4.82
C PRO A 38 4.21 36.77 -5.73
N TYR A 39 5.13 36.26 -6.56
CA TYR A 39 4.85 35.12 -7.43
C TYR A 39 4.92 33.79 -6.68
N PHE A 40 5.84 33.64 -5.71
CA PHE A 40 5.89 32.43 -4.89
C PHE A 40 4.60 32.23 -4.09
N CYS A 41 3.94 33.31 -3.63
CA CYS A 41 2.64 33.25 -2.96
C CYS A 41 1.54 32.58 -3.81
N THR A 42 1.65 32.59 -5.15
CA THR A 42 0.69 31.91 -6.03
C THR A 42 0.78 30.38 -5.93
N ILE A 43 1.99 29.85 -5.69
CA ILE A 43 2.24 28.40 -5.53
C ILE A 43 2.37 27.96 -4.07
N LEU A 44 2.51 28.92 -3.15
CA LEU A 44 2.74 28.69 -1.72
C LEU A 44 1.70 27.76 -1.09
N PRO A 45 0.38 27.87 -1.34
CA PRO A 45 -0.59 26.94 -0.76
C PRO A 45 -0.31 25.47 -1.14
N GLY A 46 0.05 25.22 -2.40
CA GLY A 46 0.39 23.88 -2.88
C GLY A 46 1.69 23.36 -2.26
N VAL A 47 2.73 24.20 -2.19
CA VAL A 47 4.01 23.87 -1.55
C VAL A 47 3.81 23.59 -0.06
N PHE A 48 3.00 24.40 0.63
CA PHE A 48 2.69 24.26 2.05
C PHE A 48 2.04 22.91 2.37
N LEU A 49 0.97 22.56 1.65
CA LEU A 49 0.29 21.26 1.83
C LEU A 49 1.21 20.09 1.49
N PHE A 50 2.03 20.22 0.44
CA PHE A 50 3.01 19.21 0.07
C PHE A 50 4.07 19.00 1.16
N LEU A 51 4.58 20.07 1.76
CA LEU A 51 5.55 19.99 2.86
C LEU A 51 4.97 19.30 4.09
N ILE A 52 3.71 19.59 4.44
CA ILE A 52 3.01 18.90 5.54
C ILE A 52 2.88 17.39 5.25
N ASP A 53 2.37 17.01 4.08
CA ASP A 53 2.25 15.58 3.70
C ASP A 53 3.62 14.89 3.72
N ARG A 54 4.64 15.51 3.11
CA ARG A 54 6.00 14.98 3.06
C ARG A 54 6.60 14.81 4.45
N TYR A 55 6.40 15.78 5.33
CA TYR A 55 6.94 15.75 6.70
C TYR A 55 6.24 14.71 7.57
N LEU A 56 4.91 14.56 7.44
CA LEU A 56 4.16 13.50 8.14
C LEU A 56 4.61 12.11 7.71
N ARG A 57 4.83 11.89 6.40
CA ARG A 57 5.42 10.65 5.87
C ARG A 57 6.83 10.41 6.40
N PHE A 58 7.65 11.46 6.48
CA PHE A 58 8.96 11.38 7.11
C PHE A 58 8.86 10.94 8.58
N LEU A 59 7.96 11.53 9.38
CA LEU A 59 7.77 11.11 10.78
C LEU A 59 7.30 9.66 10.90
N GLN A 60 6.51 9.17 9.94
CA GLN A 60 6.08 7.78 9.87
C GLN A 60 7.25 6.84 9.58
N SER A 61 8.03 7.13 8.54
CA SER A 61 9.13 6.29 8.04
C SER A 61 10.30 6.14 9.02
N ARG A 62 10.44 7.04 9.99
CA ARG A 62 11.42 6.93 11.10
C ARG A 62 11.12 5.77 12.06
N THR A 63 9.95 5.13 11.94
CA THR A 63 9.57 4.01 12.79
C THR A 63 10.01 2.68 12.18
N ARG A 64 10.74 1.89 12.95
CA ARG A 64 11.07 0.50 12.60
C ARG A 64 9.86 -0.39 12.84
N ILE A 65 9.50 -1.17 11.83
CA ILE A 65 8.33 -2.04 11.85
C ILE A 65 8.74 -3.48 12.14
N ARG A 66 7.99 -4.13 13.02
CA ARG A 66 8.15 -5.55 13.35
C ARG A 66 7.70 -6.43 12.17
N LEU A 67 8.67 -6.97 11.43
CA LEU A 67 8.47 -8.06 10.48
C LEU A 67 8.34 -9.38 11.27
N VAL A 68 7.26 -10.13 11.04
CA VAL A 68 6.94 -11.38 11.74
C VAL A 68 7.48 -12.58 10.97
N SER A 69 7.15 -12.66 9.68
CA SER A 69 7.60 -13.75 8.82
C SER A 69 7.72 -13.35 7.36
N ALA A 70 8.54 -14.08 6.62
CA ALA A 70 8.65 -14.04 5.18
C ALA A 70 8.38 -15.45 4.62
N ARG A 71 7.31 -15.60 3.84
CA ARG A 71 6.92 -16.86 3.21
C ARG A 71 7.26 -16.83 1.73
N PHE A 72 7.98 -17.86 1.26
CA PHE A 72 8.37 -18.01 -0.13
C PHE A 72 7.35 -18.84 -0.89
N LEU A 73 6.92 -18.32 -2.03
CA LEU A 73 5.97 -18.96 -2.92
C LEU A 73 6.71 -19.54 -4.14
N PRO A 74 6.22 -20.64 -4.73
CA PRO A 74 6.84 -21.27 -5.91
C PRO A 74 6.96 -20.34 -7.12
N CYS A 75 6.10 -19.31 -7.22
CA CYS A 75 6.15 -18.28 -8.26
C CYS A 75 7.25 -17.22 -8.10
N GLU A 76 8.27 -17.48 -7.28
CA GLU A 76 9.31 -16.52 -6.90
C GLU A 76 8.71 -15.22 -6.33
N ALA A 77 7.63 -15.36 -5.56
CA ALA A 77 7.08 -14.27 -4.79
C ALA A 77 7.35 -14.50 -3.31
N THR A 78 7.52 -13.39 -2.58
CA THR A 78 7.70 -13.41 -1.12
C THR A 78 6.53 -12.70 -0.50
N GLU A 79 5.79 -13.40 0.37
CA GLU A 79 4.80 -12.79 1.25
C GLU A 79 5.50 -12.31 2.53
N LEU A 80 5.37 -11.03 2.84
CA LEU A 80 5.90 -10.43 4.06
C LEU A 80 4.75 -10.14 5.01
N ASN A 81 4.85 -10.65 6.24
CA ASN A 81 3.86 -10.46 7.28
C ASN A 81 4.42 -9.51 8.35
N PHE A 82 3.75 -8.39 8.57
CA PHE A 82 4.09 -7.39 9.57
C PHE A 82 3.13 -7.44 10.75
N SER A 83 3.59 -7.06 11.94
CA SER A 83 2.72 -6.87 13.09
C SER A 83 1.92 -5.58 12.96
N LYS A 84 0.62 -5.64 13.22
CA LYS A 84 -0.33 -4.53 13.15
C LYS A 84 -0.84 -4.17 14.54
N SER A 85 -0.99 -2.87 14.82
CA SER A 85 -1.67 -2.43 16.05
C SER A 85 -3.20 -2.55 15.89
N PRO A 86 -3.95 -2.96 16.94
CA PRO A 86 -5.41 -3.11 16.86
C PRO A 86 -6.15 -1.86 16.36
N GLY A 87 -5.70 -0.65 16.73
CA GLY A 87 -6.29 0.61 16.29
C GLY A 87 -5.98 1.02 14.84
N LEU A 88 -5.25 0.21 14.07
CA LEU A 88 -5.00 0.47 12.65
C LEU A 88 -6.08 -0.19 11.80
N THR A 89 -6.97 0.64 11.26
CA THR A 89 -7.97 0.26 10.27
C THR A 89 -7.50 0.57 8.86
N PHE A 90 -7.72 -0.34 7.91
CA PHE A 90 -7.44 -0.09 6.50
C PHE A 90 -8.46 -0.81 5.61
N THR A 91 -8.71 -0.25 4.44
CA THR A 91 -9.68 -0.78 3.48
C THR A 91 -9.02 -1.77 2.51
N PRO A 92 -9.78 -2.68 1.89
CA PRO A 92 -9.27 -3.52 0.81
C PRO A 92 -8.65 -2.69 -0.31
N ALA A 93 -7.67 -3.28 -0.99
CA ALA A 93 -6.84 -2.63 -2.01
C ALA A 93 -5.99 -1.44 -1.51
N SER A 94 -5.83 -1.29 -0.19
CA SER A 94 -4.86 -0.36 0.39
C SER A 94 -3.43 -0.69 -0.04
N ILE A 95 -2.58 0.32 -0.04
CA ILE A 95 -1.20 0.28 -0.48
C ILE A 95 -0.30 0.75 0.66
N VAL A 96 0.79 0.04 0.88
CA VAL A 96 1.86 0.46 1.78
C VAL A 96 3.13 0.73 0.99
N PHE A 97 3.92 1.71 1.39
CA PHE A 97 5.26 1.90 0.85
C PHE A 97 6.27 1.29 1.80
N VAL A 98 7.14 0.44 1.27
CA VAL A 98 8.13 -0.30 2.06
C VAL A 98 9.52 0.21 1.72
N ASN A 99 10.30 0.47 2.76
CA ASN A 99 11.73 0.71 2.68
C ASN A 99 12.49 -0.31 3.52
N ILE A 100 13.57 -0.85 2.94
CA ILE A 100 14.46 -1.80 3.60
C ILE A 100 15.87 -1.22 3.48
N PRO A 101 16.39 -0.56 4.54
CA PRO A 101 17.65 0.18 4.48
C PRO A 101 18.87 -0.65 4.09
N SER A 102 18.87 -1.96 4.36
CA SER A 102 19.94 -2.88 3.96
C SER A 102 20.03 -3.09 2.44
N ILE A 103 18.93 -2.87 1.71
CA ILE A 103 18.88 -2.96 0.25
C ILE A 103 19.06 -1.58 -0.38
N SER A 104 18.31 -0.59 0.14
CA SER A 104 18.34 0.78 -0.35
C SER A 104 17.87 1.76 0.72
N LYS A 105 18.67 2.79 0.99
CA LYS A 105 18.38 3.80 2.02
C LYS A 105 17.31 4.81 1.61
N LEU A 106 17.12 5.03 0.31
CA LEU A 106 16.28 6.12 -0.22
C LEU A 106 15.04 5.62 -0.98
N GLN A 107 15.03 4.35 -1.41
CA GLN A 107 13.95 3.84 -2.26
C GLN A 107 12.77 3.32 -1.44
N TRP A 108 11.59 3.82 -1.80
CA TRP A 108 10.31 3.41 -1.26
C TRP A 108 9.52 2.71 -2.35
N HIS A 109 9.11 1.47 -2.10
CA HIS A 109 8.38 0.66 -3.07
C HIS A 109 6.93 0.43 -2.63
N PRO A 110 5.94 0.76 -3.48
CA PRO A 110 4.53 0.53 -3.17
C PRO A 110 4.16 -0.94 -3.34
N PHE A 111 3.45 -1.49 -2.36
CA PHE A 111 2.88 -2.84 -2.42
C PHE A 111 1.44 -2.81 -1.93
N THR A 112 0.57 -3.59 -2.59
CA THR A 112 -0.81 -3.76 -2.14
C THR A 112 -0.83 -4.62 -0.88
N VAL A 113 -1.63 -4.21 0.09
CA VAL A 113 -1.98 -5.01 1.25
C VAL A 113 -2.90 -6.13 0.80
N THR A 114 -2.54 -7.37 1.15
CA THR A 114 -3.27 -8.58 0.76
C THR A 114 -4.09 -9.15 1.91
N SER A 115 -3.73 -8.82 3.16
CA SER A 115 -4.53 -9.16 4.33
C SER A 115 -5.80 -8.31 4.43
N ASN A 116 -6.76 -8.78 5.23
CA ASN A 116 -7.94 -8.02 5.60
C ASN A 116 -7.83 -7.58 7.07
N CYS A 117 -8.22 -6.34 7.38
CA CYS A 117 -8.03 -5.73 8.69
C CYS A 117 -8.73 -6.48 9.83
N ASP A 118 -9.92 -7.02 9.55
CA ASP A 118 -10.82 -7.63 10.52
C ASP A 118 -10.60 -9.15 10.60
N MET A 119 -10.29 -9.81 9.47
CA MET A 119 -9.91 -11.23 9.46
C MET A 119 -8.55 -11.46 10.15
N GLU A 120 -7.61 -10.53 10.01
CA GLU A 120 -6.24 -10.65 10.53
C GLU A 120 -5.89 -9.43 11.42
N PRO A 121 -6.46 -9.33 12.64
CA PRO A 121 -6.40 -8.13 13.46
C PRO A 121 -4.99 -7.71 13.88
N GLU A 122 -4.06 -8.67 13.97
CA GLU A 122 -2.68 -8.45 14.42
C GLU A 122 -1.65 -8.46 13.29
N LYS A 123 -2.07 -8.70 12.04
CA LYS A 123 -1.15 -8.89 10.91
C LYS A 123 -1.50 -8.00 9.71
N LEU A 124 -0.47 -7.51 9.05
CA LEU A 124 -0.57 -6.86 7.75
C LEU A 124 0.34 -7.59 6.77
N SER A 125 -0.22 -8.11 5.69
CA SER A 125 0.51 -8.93 4.72
C SER A 125 0.62 -8.22 3.38
N ILE A 126 1.77 -8.36 2.74
CA ILE A 126 2.01 -7.91 1.36
C ILE A 126 2.68 -9.02 0.57
N ILE A 127 2.53 -8.99 -0.75
CA ILE A 127 3.22 -9.92 -1.65
C ILE A 127 4.15 -9.14 -2.57
N VAL A 128 5.42 -9.56 -2.60
CA VAL A 128 6.48 -8.98 -3.43
C VAL A 128 6.90 -10.01 -4.48
N LYS A 129 6.58 -9.75 -5.75
CA LYS A 129 7.04 -10.59 -6.86
C LYS A 129 8.45 -10.23 -7.29
N ASN A 130 9.28 -11.24 -7.55
CA ASN A 130 10.65 -11.07 -8.00
C ASN A 130 10.74 -10.60 -9.48
N VAL A 131 10.61 -9.29 -9.74
CA VAL A 131 10.60 -8.74 -11.11
C VAL A 131 11.65 -7.64 -11.34
N GLY A 132 11.90 -6.80 -10.33
CA GLY A 132 12.86 -5.69 -10.40
C GLY A 132 14.15 -5.96 -9.63
N SER A 133 15.14 -5.09 -9.82
CA SER A 133 16.44 -5.17 -9.13
C SER A 133 16.30 -5.13 -7.60
N TRP A 134 15.40 -4.29 -7.08
CA TRP A 134 15.14 -4.21 -5.64
C TRP A 134 14.50 -5.50 -5.10
N SER A 135 13.47 -6.04 -5.76
CA SER A 135 12.80 -7.27 -5.34
C SER A 135 13.71 -8.49 -5.46
N GLN A 136 14.62 -8.51 -6.45
CA GLN A 136 15.64 -9.55 -6.60
C GLN A 136 16.62 -9.56 -5.44
N LYS A 137 17.12 -8.38 -5.05
CA LYS A 137 18.00 -8.26 -3.88
C LYS A 137 17.28 -8.68 -2.60
N LEU A 138 16.01 -8.30 -2.43
CA LEU A 138 15.20 -8.74 -1.29
C LEU A 138 15.08 -10.27 -1.24
N TYR A 139 14.70 -10.87 -2.37
CA TYR A 139 14.57 -12.33 -2.47
C TYR A 139 15.90 -13.02 -2.13
N GLN A 140 17.02 -12.57 -2.69
CA GLN A 140 18.36 -13.11 -2.42
C GLN A 140 18.75 -13.04 -0.94
N VAL A 141 18.56 -11.87 -0.30
CA VAL A 141 18.87 -11.65 1.11
C VAL A 141 18.07 -12.59 2.00
N LEU A 142 16.78 -12.77 1.70
CA LEU A 142 15.89 -13.61 2.49
C LEU A 142 16.11 -15.10 2.21
N SER A 143 16.45 -15.49 0.97
CA SER A 143 16.61 -16.89 0.57
C SER A 143 17.94 -17.50 1.01
N SER A 144 18.93 -16.66 1.33
CA SER A 144 20.27 -17.08 1.75
C SER A 144 20.23 -18.07 2.93
N PRO A 145 21.13 -19.07 3.00
CA PRO A 145 21.26 -19.95 4.16
C PRO A 145 21.58 -19.18 5.45
N SER A 146 22.29 -18.06 5.32
CA SER A 146 22.56 -17.07 6.36
C SER A 146 21.51 -15.96 6.38
N SER A 147 20.23 -16.32 6.18
CA SER A 147 19.13 -15.35 6.25
C SER A 147 19.22 -14.60 7.59
N PRO A 148 19.16 -13.26 7.59
CA PRO A 148 19.39 -12.53 8.81
C PRO A 148 18.27 -12.80 9.81
N ASP A 149 18.62 -13.07 11.07
CA ASP A 149 17.67 -13.17 12.19
C ASP A 149 16.78 -11.92 12.33
N ARG A 150 17.24 -10.80 11.75
CA ARG A 150 16.57 -9.50 11.77
C ARG A 150 16.67 -8.78 10.42
N LEU A 151 15.55 -8.24 9.95
CA LEU A 151 15.52 -7.32 8.82
C LEU A 151 14.87 -6.00 9.26
N GLU A 152 15.60 -4.90 9.13
CA GLU A 152 15.05 -3.56 9.42
C GLU A 152 14.12 -3.17 8.26
N VAL A 153 12.86 -2.87 8.59
CA VAL A 153 11.84 -2.45 7.62
C VAL A 153 11.15 -1.20 8.15
N SER A 154 10.99 -0.21 7.28
CA SER A 154 10.15 0.96 7.51
C SER A 154 8.97 0.95 6.56
N ILE A 155 7.80 1.38 7.04
CA ILE A 155 6.55 1.38 6.25
C ILE A 155 5.87 2.74 6.34
N GLU A 156 5.39 3.24 5.20
CA GLU A 156 4.43 4.34 5.11
C GLU A 156 3.05 3.83 4.66
N GLY A 157 1.98 4.45 5.16
CA GLY A 157 0.59 4.03 4.92
C GLY A 157 0.00 3.22 6.07
N PRO A 158 -1.02 2.38 5.85
CA PRO A 158 -1.67 2.07 4.56
C PRO A 158 -2.43 3.27 3.95
N TYR A 159 -2.37 3.38 2.63
CA TYR A 159 -3.10 4.36 1.81
C TYR A 159 -4.11 3.61 0.94
N GLY A 160 -5.39 3.83 1.15
CA GLY A 160 -6.44 3.10 0.45
C GLY A 160 -7.63 3.97 0.10
N PRO A 161 -8.59 3.41 -0.66
CA PRO A 161 -9.84 4.08 -0.95
C PRO A 161 -10.63 4.33 0.34
N THR A 162 -11.34 5.45 0.41
CA THR A 162 -12.18 5.83 1.56
C THR A 162 -13.43 4.96 1.69
N SER A 163 -13.87 4.33 0.61
CA SER A 163 -15.00 3.39 0.60
C SER A 163 -14.76 2.25 -0.38
N SER A 164 -15.47 1.14 -0.14
CA SER A 164 -15.40 -0.07 -0.94
C SER A 164 -16.72 -0.25 -1.69
N PRO A 165 -16.90 0.35 -2.88
CA PRO A 165 -18.17 0.31 -3.60
C PRO A 165 -18.52 -1.08 -4.16
N PHE A 166 -17.69 -2.09 -3.96
CA PHE A 166 -17.79 -3.39 -4.64
C PHE A 166 -19.07 -4.18 -4.28
N LEU A 167 -19.68 -3.91 -3.12
CA LEU A 167 -20.89 -4.60 -2.65
C LEU A 167 -22.18 -4.10 -3.31
N ARG A 168 -22.15 -2.98 -4.05
CA ARG A 168 -23.34 -2.40 -4.68
C ARG A 168 -23.79 -3.12 -5.94
N TYR A 169 -22.94 -3.98 -6.49
CA TYR A 169 -23.16 -4.68 -7.76
C TYR A 169 -23.79 -6.04 -7.52
N ASP A 170 -24.47 -6.59 -8.54
CA ASP A 170 -24.95 -7.97 -8.51
C ASP A 170 -23.83 -8.96 -8.90
N LEU A 171 -22.97 -8.53 -9.82
CA LEU A 171 -21.81 -9.27 -10.30
C LEU A 171 -20.57 -8.39 -10.29
N LEU A 172 -19.50 -8.91 -9.69
CA LEU A 172 -18.18 -8.29 -9.66
C LEU A 172 -17.21 -9.08 -10.54
N VAL A 173 -16.81 -8.48 -11.67
CA VAL A 173 -15.82 -9.04 -12.58
C VAL A 173 -14.44 -8.42 -12.26
N MET A 174 -13.49 -9.25 -11.87
CA MET A 174 -12.13 -8.83 -11.52
C MET A 174 -11.15 -9.37 -12.56
N VAL A 175 -10.50 -8.49 -13.32
CA VAL A 175 -9.53 -8.85 -14.36
C VAL A 175 -8.11 -8.53 -13.91
N SER A 176 -7.30 -9.55 -13.67
CA SER A 176 -5.91 -9.42 -13.21
C SER A 176 -4.88 -9.93 -14.22
N GLY A 177 -3.72 -9.27 -14.25
CA GLY A 177 -2.55 -9.71 -15.00
C GLY A 177 -1.31 -9.82 -14.11
N GLY A 178 -0.75 -11.03 -13.97
CA GLY A 178 0.42 -11.30 -13.15
C GLY A 178 0.24 -10.89 -11.69
N SER A 179 1.12 -10.03 -11.16
CA SER A 179 1.02 -9.52 -9.79
C SER A 179 -0.19 -8.60 -9.55
N GLY A 180 -0.93 -8.21 -10.60
CA GLY A 180 -2.15 -7.42 -10.46
C GLY A 180 -3.30 -8.15 -9.73
N ILE A 181 -3.13 -9.41 -9.35
CA ILE A 181 -4.09 -10.14 -8.51
C ILE A 181 -4.12 -9.65 -7.05
N THR A 182 -3.04 -9.02 -6.56
CA THR A 182 -2.89 -8.65 -5.15
C THR A 182 -4.03 -7.80 -4.56
N PRO A 183 -4.56 -6.74 -5.22
CA PRO A 183 -5.73 -6.03 -4.69
C PRO A 183 -6.98 -6.93 -4.60
N PHE A 184 -7.17 -7.83 -5.55
CA PHE A 184 -8.34 -8.73 -5.56
C PHE A 184 -8.29 -9.76 -4.45
N ILE A 185 -7.09 -10.17 -3.99
CA ILE A 185 -6.96 -11.01 -2.79
C ILE A 185 -7.61 -10.31 -1.58
N SER A 186 -7.27 -9.05 -1.33
CA SER A 186 -7.84 -8.31 -0.20
C SER A 186 -9.36 -8.05 -0.33
N ILE A 187 -9.84 -7.82 -1.55
CA ILE A 187 -11.27 -7.59 -1.84
C ILE A 187 -12.06 -8.89 -1.64
N ILE A 188 -11.57 -10.02 -2.16
CA ILE A 188 -12.22 -11.32 -2.00
C ILE A 188 -12.27 -11.71 -0.53
N ARG A 189 -11.19 -11.51 0.23
CA ARG A 189 -11.18 -11.72 1.69
C ARG A 189 -12.22 -10.87 2.41
N ASP A 190 -12.36 -9.60 2.03
CA ASP A 190 -13.38 -8.70 2.61
C ASP A 190 -14.82 -9.16 2.30
N ILE A 191 -15.08 -9.59 1.07
CA ILE A 191 -16.40 -10.11 0.65
C ILE A 191 -16.73 -11.40 1.40
N ILE A 192 -15.75 -12.29 1.53
CA ILE A 192 -15.88 -13.53 2.31
C ILE A 192 -16.20 -13.20 3.77
N LEU A 193 -15.49 -12.26 4.39
CA LEU A 193 -15.78 -11.87 5.77
C LEU A 193 -17.21 -11.33 5.90
N ARG A 194 -17.62 -10.42 5.01
CA ARG A 194 -18.97 -9.83 5.05
C ARG A 194 -20.06 -10.86 4.78
N SER A 195 -19.77 -11.95 4.07
CA SER A 195 -20.71 -13.04 3.85
C SER A 195 -21.14 -13.77 5.11
N THR A 196 -20.35 -13.66 6.18
CA THR A 196 -20.69 -14.23 7.48
C THR A 196 -21.72 -13.39 8.23
N THR A 197 -21.88 -12.11 7.87
CA THR A 197 -22.81 -11.18 8.52
C THR A 197 -24.20 -11.30 7.88
N PRO A 198 -25.26 -11.61 8.64
CA PRO A 198 -26.60 -11.75 8.09
C PRO A 198 -27.14 -10.41 7.56
N GLY A 199 -27.90 -10.46 6.47
CA GLY A 199 -28.57 -9.29 5.88
C GLY A 199 -27.75 -8.48 4.88
N ILE A 200 -26.49 -8.83 4.63
CA ILE A 200 -25.67 -8.20 3.59
C ILE A 200 -25.89 -8.93 2.25
N LYS A 201 -26.26 -8.18 1.20
CA LYS A 201 -26.29 -8.71 -0.17
C LYS A 201 -24.86 -8.85 -0.69
N ILE A 202 -24.50 -10.06 -1.12
CA ILE A 202 -23.15 -10.38 -1.62
C ILE A 202 -23.20 -10.49 -3.15
N PRO A 203 -22.30 -9.83 -3.88
CA PRO A 203 -22.20 -10.00 -5.33
C PRO A 203 -21.69 -11.40 -5.71
N ARG A 204 -22.14 -11.90 -6.85
CA ARG A 204 -21.45 -13.01 -7.54
C ARG A 204 -20.08 -12.50 -7.99
N MET A 205 -19.05 -13.34 -7.96
CA MET A 205 -17.69 -12.94 -8.31
C MET A 205 -17.13 -13.75 -9.46
N LEU A 206 -16.62 -13.06 -10.48
CA LEU A 206 -15.88 -13.65 -11.59
C LEU A 206 -14.47 -13.10 -11.60
N LEU A 207 -13.49 -13.93 -11.22
CA LEU A 207 -12.07 -13.58 -11.26
C LEU A 207 -11.44 -14.13 -12.54
N ILE A 208 -10.96 -13.23 -13.40
CA ILE A 208 -10.23 -13.55 -14.63
C ILE A 208 -8.76 -13.23 -14.39
N CYS A 209 -7.91 -14.25 -14.36
CA CYS A 209 -6.47 -14.09 -14.12
C CYS A 209 -5.68 -14.47 -15.37
N SER A 210 -4.70 -13.64 -15.74
CA SER A 210 -3.72 -14.01 -16.77
C SER A 210 -2.32 -14.08 -16.17
N PHE A 211 -1.72 -15.26 -16.28
CA PHE A 211 -0.38 -15.57 -15.80
C PHE A 211 0.56 -15.92 -16.96
N ARG A 212 1.87 -15.78 -16.72
CA ARG A 212 2.87 -16.14 -17.73
C ARG A 212 3.13 -17.64 -17.70
N ASN A 213 3.36 -18.17 -16.50
CA ASN A 213 3.79 -19.54 -16.25
C ASN A 213 2.82 -20.22 -15.26
N SER A 214 2.78 -21.55 -15.22
CA SER A 214 1.92 -22.30 -14.29
C SER A 214 2.29 -22.08 -12.82
N ALA A 215 3.57 -21.86 -12.51
CA ALA A 215 4.02 -21.55 -11.15
C ALA A 215 3.28 -20.34 -10.53
N ASP A 216 2.90 -19.36 -11.34
CA ASP A 216 2.18 -18.15 -10.90
C ASP A 216 0.75 -18.45 -10.42
N LEU A 217 0.18 -19.63 -10.74
CA LEU A 217 -1.13 -20.06 -10.26
C LEU A 217 -1.17 -20.20 -8.73
N THR A 218 -0.03 -20.42 -8.09
CA THR A 218 0.11 -20.47 -6.62
C THR A 218 -0.30 -19.16 -5.92
N MET A 219 -0.41 -18.06 -6.66
CA MET A 219 -0.99 -16.81 -6.13
C MET A 219 -2.49 -16.94 -5.81
N LEU A 220 -3.20 -17.87 -6.45
CA LEU A 220 -4.61 -18.14 -6.17
C LEU A 220 -4.79 -18.77 -4.78
N ASP A 221 -3.83 -19.58 -4.32
CA ASP A 221 -3.87 -20.20 -3.00
C ASP A 221 -3.88 -19.18 -1.86
N LEU A 222 -3.49 -17.92 -2.15
CA LEU A 222 -3.48 -16.81 -1.20
C LEU A 222 -4.85 -16.14 -1.07
N LEU A 223 -5.83 -16.47 -1.90
CA LEU A 223 -7.19 -15.93 -1.79
C LEU A 223 -7.81 -16.26 -0.43
N ILE A 224 -7.46 -17.41 0.14
CA ILE A 224 -7.88 -17.86 1.46
C ILE A 224 -6.70 -17.73 2.43
N PRO A 225 -6.85 -17.06 3.58
CA PRO A 225 -5.77 -16.99 4.56
C PRO A 225 -5.45 -18.39 5.12
N ALA A 226 -4.17 -18.78 5.11
CA ALA A 226 -3.70 -20.01 5.74
C ALA A 226 -3.80 -19.97 7.28
N SER A 227 -3.94 -18.78 7.85
CA SER A 227 -3.84 -18.46 9.28
C SER A 227 -5.16 -18.56 10.05
N THR A 228 -6.30 -18.81 9.40
CA THR A 228 -7.60 -18.83 10.08
C THR A 228 -8.02 -20.28 10.28
N GLY A 229 -7.93 -20.77 11.52
CA GLY A 229 -8.52 -22.06 11.92
C GLY A 229 -10.05 -22.08 11.87
N ALA A 230 -10.69 -20.97 11.46
CA ALA A 230 -12.10 -20.93 11.13
C ALA A 230 -12.30 -21.56 9.74
N THR A 231 -13.16 -22.55 9.66
CA THR A 231 -13.69 -23.10 8.41
C THR A 231 -14.40 -21.99 7.64
N ILE A 232 -13.66 -21.30 6.77
CA ILE A 232 -14.23 -20.29 5.87
C ILE A 232 -15.15 -21.04 4.90
N ASP A 233 -16.45 -20.92 5.11
CA ASP A 233 -17.45 -21.53 4.25
C ASP A 233 -17.62 -20.70 2.96
N ILE A 234 -16.79 -21.03 1.97
CA ILE A 234 -16.81 -20.41 0.63
C ILE A 234 -18.14 -20.73 -0.07
N SER A 235 -18.92 -21.72 0.37
CA SER A 235 -20.18 -22.10 -0.30
C SER A 235 -21.20 -20.94 -0.36
N ARG A 236 -21.15 -20.01 0.60
CA ARG A 236 -21.98 -18.80 0.62
C ARG A 236 -21.59 -17.77 -0.44
N VAL A 237 -20.41 -17.89 -1.01
CA VAL A 237 -19.81 -16.93 -1.93
C VAL A 237 -19.64 -17.60 -3.29
N GLN A 238 -20.45 -17.19 -4.26
CA GLN A 238 -20.35 -17.70 -5.64
C GLN A 238 -19.13 -17.09 -6.35
N LEU A 239 -17.95 -17.67 -6.10
CA LEU A 239 -16.69 -17.29 -6.75
C LEU A 239 -16.38 -18.24 -7.91
N GLN A 240 -16.27 -17.68 -9.11
CA GLN A 240 -15.79 -18.39 -10.30
C GLN A 240 -14.42 -17.84 -10.70
N ILE A 241 -13.42 -18.70 -10.88
CA ILE A 241 -12.07 -18.32 -11.27
C ILE A 241 -11.79 -18.87 -12.67
N LYS A 242 -11.39 -17.99 -13.59
CA LYS A 242 -10.90 -18.34 -14.93
C LYS A 242 -9.43 -17.92 -15.02
N ALA A 243 -8.52 -18.88 -14.88
CA ALA A 243 -7.08 -18.65 -14.89
C ALA A 243 -6.48 -19.03 -16.25
N TYR A 244 -5.77 -18.12 -16.90
CA TYR A 244 -5.17 -18.28 -18.22
C TYR A 244 -3.64 -18.26 -18.12
N VAL A 245 -2.98 -19.36 -18.47
CA VAL A 245 -1.51 -19.46 -18.55
C VAL A 245 -1.09 -19.25 -20.00
N THR A 246 -0.36 -18.18 -20.25
CA THR A 246 -0.16 -17.68 -21.64
C THR A 246 1.08 -18.20 -22.36
N ARG A 247 2.07 -18.79 -21.66
CA ARG A 247 3.32 -19.27 -22.26
C ARG A 247 3.45 -20.79 -22.34
N GLU A 248 2.73 -21.52 -21.49
CA GLU A 248 2.78 -22.98 -21.41
C GLU A 248 1.54 -23.57 -22.08
N ARG A 249 1.73 -24.53 -22.98
CA ARG A 249 0.64 -25.20 -23.73
C ARG A 249 0.28 -26.57 -23.16
N GLU A 250 1.18 -27.18 -22.42
CA GLU A 250 0.98 -28.45 -21.72
C GLU A 250 1.15 -28.22 -20.23
N ALA A 251 0.33 -28.89 -19.42
CA ALA A 251 0.57 -28.96 -17.99
C ALA A 251 1.90 -29.70 -17.81
N SER A 252 2.94 -29.01 -17.37
CA SER A 252 4.23 -29.65 -17.16
C SER A 252 4.06 -30.78 -16.15
N THR A 253 4.09 -32.03 -16.63
CA THR A 253 4.38 -33.23 -15.83
C THR A 253 5.83 -33.13 -15.38
N THR A 254 6.09 -32.30 -14.38
CA THR A 254 7.37 -32.26 -13.71
C THR A 254 7.13 -32.35 -12.22
N THR A 255 7.62 -33.47 -11.72
CA THR A 255 7.88 -33.90 -10.35
C THR A 255 8.79 -32.93 -9.57
N ASP A 256 8.70 -31.62 -9.84
CA ASP A 256 9.56 -30.54 -9.32
C ASP A 256 8.74 -29.46 -8.57
N ASN A 257 7.42 -29.64 -8.45
CA ASN A 257 6.49 -28.73 -7.77
C ASN A 257 6.61 -28.71 -6.23
N GLN A 258 7.64 -29.34 -5.66
CA GLN A 258 8.01 -29.20 -4.26
C GLN A 258 9.23 -28.29 -4.08
N LYS A 259 9.22 -27.08 -4.67
CA LYS A 259 9.77 -25.95 -3.90
C LYS A 259 8.86 -25.76 -2.70
N LEU A 260 9.16 -26.51 -1.63
CA LEU A 260 8.45 -26.46 -0.37
C LEU A 260 8.24 -24.99 0.00
N ILE A 261 7.02 -24.62 0.36
CA ILE A 261 6.72 -23.31 0.92
C ILE A 261 7.64 -23.14 2.13
N ARG A 262 8.67 -22.32 1.97
CA ARG A 262 9.63 -22.05 3.04
C ARG A 262 9.17 -20.80 3.75
N THR A 263 9.04 -20.86 5.07
CA THR A 263 8.73 -19.68 5.89
C THR A 263 9.92 -19.38 6.79
N VAL A 264 10.41 -18.16 6.71
CA VAL A 264 11.44 -17.62 7.61
C VAL A 264 10.74 -16.78 8.66
N TRP A 265 10.98 -17.08 9.93
CA TRP A 265 10.43 -16.36 11.07
C TRP A 265 11.50 -15.45 11.66
N PHE A 266 11.12 -14.21 11.98
CA PHE A 266 12.05 -13.21 12.53
C PHE A 266 11.90 -13.09 14.05
N LYS A 267 13.03 -12.90 14.74
CA LYS A 267 13.03 -12.70 16.19
C LYS A 267 12.49 -11.31 16.54
N PRO A 268 11.59 -11.18 17.53
CA PRO A 268 11.09 -9.88 17.94
C PRO A 268 12.17 -9.03 18.58
N ASN A 269 12.20 -7.73 18.27
CA ASN A 269 13.07 -6.75 18.92
C ASN A 269 12.23 -5.71 19.68
N LEU A 270 12.71 -5.26 20.83
CA LEU A 270 12.05 -4.21 21.64
C LEU A 270 11.95 -2.86 20.91
N LEU A 271 12.85 -2.60 19.96
CA LEU A 271 12.82 -1.37 19.15
C LEU A 271 11.80 -1.41 18.01
N ASP A 272 11.35 -2.60 17.62
CA ASP A 272 10.44 -2.77 16.50
C ASP A 272 9.00 -2.56 16.97
N LYS A 273 8.30 -1.64 16.31
CA LYS A 273 6.92 -1.31 16.62
C LYS A 273 5.98 -1.99 15.62
N PRO A 274 4.76 -2.36 16.02
CA PRO A 274 3.74 -2.74 15.04
C PRO A 274 3.35 -1.51 14.21
N ILE A 275 2.84 -1.76 13.00
CA ILE A 275 2.31 -0.71 12.12
C ILE A 275 1.16 -0.02 12.86
N SER A 276 1.20 1.31 12.85
CA SER A 276 0.20 2.18 13.47
C SER A 276 -0.04 3.41 12.60
N SER A 277 -1.22 4.01 12.75
CA SER A 277 -1.59 5.24 12.05
C SER A 277 -0.82 6.43 12.62
N VAL A 278 -0.38 7.34 11.74
CA VAL A 278 0.39 8.54 12.14
C VAL A 278 -0.46 9.50 12.95
N LEU A 279 -1.71 9.73 12.49
CA LEU A 279 -2.64 10.72 13.04
C LEU A 279 -3.84 10.08 13.76
N GLY A 280 -3.85 8.76 13.95
CA GLY A 280 -4.94 8.07 14.63
C GLY A 280 -6.21 7.87 13.78
N PRO A 281 -7.30 7.40 14.41
CA PRO A 281 -8.59 7.12 13.75
C PRO A 281 -9.27 8.38 13.17
N ASN A 282 -9.06 9.56 13.76
CA ASN A 282 -9.59 10.84 13.27
C ASN A 282 -8.57 11.61 12.43
N HIS A 283 -7.94 10.92 11.48
CA HIS A 283 -6.79 11.46 10.74
C HIS A 283 -7.09 12.79 10.02
N TRP A 284 -8.30 12.99 9.52
CA TRP A 284 -8.66 14.19 8.76
C TRP A 284 -8.80 15.43 9.65
N PHE A 285 -9.40 15.27 10.83
CA PHE A 285 -9.48 16.35 11.83
C PHE A 285 -8.10 16.80 12.29
N TRP A 286 -7.22 15.85 12.64
CA TRP A 286 -5.84 16.19 13.04
C TRP A 286 -5.02 16.79 11.90
N LEU A 287 -5.23 16.32 10.67
CA LEU A 287 -4.59 16.94 9.50
C LEU A 287 -5.04 18.40 9.33
N GLY A 288 -6.35 18.66 9.43
CA GLY A 288 -6.91 20.02 9.41
C GLY A 288 -6.38 20.90 10.55
N ALA A 289 -6.25 20.33 11.75
CA ALA A 289 -5.66 21.01 12.91
C ALA A 289 -4.19 21.37 12.67
N ILE A 290 -3.38 20.46 12.11
CA ILE A 290 -1.98 20.74 11.77
C ILE A 290 -1.90 21.85 10.72
N ILE A 291 -2.67 21.75 9.63
CA ILE A 291 -2.68 22.75 8.56
C ILE A 291 -3.03 24.14 9.10
N SER A 292 -4.15 24.25 9.83
CA SER A 292 -4.65 25.52 10.36
C SER A 292 -3.70 26.10 11.42
N SER A 293 -3.26 25.30 12.39
CA SER A 293 -2.38 25.78 13.47
C SER A 293 -0.97 26.14 12.97
N SER A 294 -0.39 25.37 12.05
CA SER A 294 0.88 25.74 11.40
C SER A 294 0.75 27.04 10.62
N PHE A 295 -0.37 27.27 9.93
CA PHE A 295 -0.58 28.49 9.17
C PHE A 295 -0.79 29.72 10.08
N VAL A 296 -1.59 29.60 11.13
CA VAL A 296 -1.77 30.66 12.13
C VAL A 296 -0.45 31.00 12.82
N MET A 297 0.32 29.99 13.23
CA MET A 297 1.63 30.18 13.85
C MET A 297 2.61 30.89 12.89
N PHE A 298 2.59 30.54 11.62
CA PHE A 298 3.38 31.22 10.60
C PHE A 298 3.00 32.70 10.46
N LEU A 299 1.70 33.03 10.37
CA LEU A 299 1.24 34.42 10.30
C LEU A 299 1.61 35.23 11.55
N LEU A 300 1.58 34.61 12.73
CA LEU A 300 2.01 35.26 13.97
C LEU A 300 3.50 35.56 13.95
N PHE A 301 4.37 34.60 13.58
CA PHE A 301 5.80 34.87 13.46
C PHE A 301 6.13 35.90 12.40
N LEU A 302 5.45 35.84 11.25
CA LEU A 302 5.58 36.84 10.20
C LEU A 302 5.20 38.23 10.71
N GLY A 303 4.07 38.36 11.42
CA GLY A 303 3.63 39.62 12.03
C GLY A 303 4.60 40.15 13.07
N ILE A 304 5.11 39.29 13.95
CA ILE A 304 6.07 39.66 14.99
C ILE A 304 7.38 40.13 14.36
N LEU A 305 7.96 39.36 13.43
CA LEU A 305 9.18 39.72 12.73
C LEU A 305 9.02 41.06 11.99
N THR A 306 7.93 41.20 11.23
CA THR A 306 7.70 42.41 10.45
C THR A 306 7.52 43.62 11.34
N ARG A 307 6.70 43.53 12.41
CA ARG A 307 6.35 44.66 13.26
C ARG A 307 7.45 45.07 14.24
N TYR A 308 8.13 44.11 14.84
CA TYR A 308 9.07 44.37 15.95
C TYR A 308 10.54 44.33 15.53
N TYR A 309 10.89 43.70 14.40
CA TYR A 309 12.27 43.61 13.96
C TYR A 309 12.53 44.40 12.67
N ILE A 310 11.75 44.14 11.61
CA ILE A 310 12.00 44.77 10.30
C ILE A 310 11.56 46.24 10.31
N TYR A 311 10.33 46.53 10.71
CA TYR A 311 9.75 47.88 10.64
C TYR A 311 10.53 48.95 11.43
N PRO A 312 10.98 48.70 12.69
CA PRO A 312 11.70 49.72 13.46
C PRO A 312 13.09 50.07 12.89
N ILE A 313 13.66 49.20 12.06
CA ILE A 313 15.00 49.38 11.50
C ILE A 313 14.88 49.97 10.08
N ASP A 314 14.04 49.36 9.26
CA ASP A 314 13.97 49.66 7.83
C ASP A 314 12.88 50.70 7.49
N HIS A 315 11.90 50.91 8.35
CA HIS A 315 10.79 51.87 8.12
C HIS A 315 10.11 51.72 6.74
N ASN A 316 10.09 50.50 6.18
CA ASN A 316 9.64 50.19 4.83
C ASN A 316 10.39 50.93 3.70
N THR A 317 11.65 51.30 3.93
CA THR A 317 12.51 51.89 2.89
C THR A 317 13.19 50.82 2.01
N ASP A 318 13.11 49.54 2.39
CA ASP A 318 13.71 48.37 1.73
C ASP A 318 15.24 48.51 1.47
N ALA A 319 15.89 49.46 2.16
CA ALA A 319 17.30 49.79 1.96
C ALA A 319 18.23 48.88 2.78
N ILE A 320 17.74 48.34 3.91
CA ILE A 320 18.57 47.59 4.87
C ILE A 320 18.33 46.08 4.74
N TYR A 321 17.08 45.65 4.70
CA TYR A 321 16.77 44.22 4.51
C TYR A 321 16.52 43.91 3.05
N HIS A 322 17.55 43.38 2.39
CA HIS A 322 17.45 42.93 1.01
C HIS A 322 16.32 41.90 0.85
N PHE A 323 15.60 42.03 -0.26
CA PHE A 323 14.44 41.23 -0.62
C PHE A 323 14.68 39.71 -0.45
N SER A 324 15.83 39.21 -0.93
CA SER A 324 16.21 37.79 -0.82
C SER A 324 16.32 37.31 0.63
N GLY A 325 16.79 38.17 1.55
CA GLY A 325 16.88 37.84 2.97
C GLY A 325 15.51 37.65 3.61
N ARG A 326 14.54 38.51 3.27
CA ARG A 326 13.16 38.39 3.77
C ARG A 326 12.51 37.09 3.29
N ALA A 327 12.66 36.76 2.01
CA ALA A 327 12.13 35.52 1.43
C ALA A 327 12.69 34.25 2.11
N LEU A 328 13.98 34.25 2.47
CA LEU A 328 14.61 33.16 3.19
C LEU A 328 14.03 33.01 4.61
N TRP A 329 13.82 34.12 5.32
CA TRP A 329 13.19 34.10 6.64
C TRP A 329 11.77 33.57 6.60
N ASP A 330 10.95 34.02 5.64
CA ASP A 330 9.57 33.54 5.48
C ASP A 330 9.53 32.02 5.24
N THR A 331 10.40 31.54 4.34
CA THR A 331 10.51 30.10 4.04
C THR A 331 10.96 29.31 5.25
N PHE A 332 11.92 29.84 6.01
CA PHE A 332 12.37 29.24 7.26
C PHE A 332 11.24 29.15 8.29
N PHE A 333 10.49 30.24 8.51
CA PHE A 333 9.38 30.26 9.45
C PHE A 333 8.27 29.27 9.06
N VAL A 334 7.88 29.22 7.77
CA VAL A 334 6.92 28.21 7.30
C VAL A 334 7.40 26.79 7.63
N CYS A 335 8.65 26.46 7.29
CA CYS A 335 9.22 25.14 7.56
C CYS A 335 9.22 24.81 9.06
N VAL A 336 9.66 25.74 9.91
CA VAL A 336 9.72 25.55 11.36
C VAL A 336 8.32 25.36 11.94
N CYS A 337 7.32 26.15 11.52
CA CYS A 337 5.95 26.02 11.99
C CYS A 337 5.35 24.65 11.66
N ILE A 338 5.58 24.15 10.44
CA ILE A 338 5.16 22.80 10.04
C ILE A 338 5.83 21.76 10.92
N VAL A 339 7.16 21.85 11.08
CA VAL A 339 7.96 20.89 11.85
C VAL A 339 7.51 20.82 13.31
N VAL A 340 7.36 21.98 13.96
CA VAL A 340 6.98 22.07 15.37
C VAL A 340 5.59 21.50 15.62
N VAL A 341 4.59 21.98 14.87
CA VAL A 341 3.20 21.57 15.06
C VAL A 341 3.01 20.09 14.73
N ALA A 342 3.49 19.63 13.56
CA ALA A 342 3.32 18.23 13.16
C ALA A 342 4.08 17.27 14.11
N SER A 343 5.28 17.66 14.58
CA SER A 343 6.01 16.88 15.59
C SER A 343 5.24 16.80 16.90
N ALA A 344 4.70 17.92 17.39
CA ALA A 344 3.94 17.96 18.63
C ALA A 344 2.71 17.04 18.56
N VAL A 345 1.95 17.10 17.47
CA VAL A 345 0.77 16.24 17.26
C VAL A 345 1.15 14.76 17.18
N VAL A 346 2.18 14.41 16.41
CA VAL A 346 2.62 13.00 16.28
C VAL A 346 3.18 12.47 17.61
N LEU A 347 3.93 13.27 18.37
CA LEU A 347 4.45 12.89 19.68
C LEU A 347 3.32 12.72 20.70
N TRP A 348 2.34 13.62 20.69
CA TRP A 348 1.14 13.51 21.51
C TRP A 348 0.41 12.19 21.25
N HIS A 349 0.18 11.86 19.98
CA HIS A 349 -0.49 10.63 19.59
C HIS A 349 0.33 9.38 19.96
N LYS A 350 1.66 9.41 19.74
CA LYS A 350 2.54 8.31 20.16
C LYS A 350 2.51 8.10 21.67
N LYS A 351 2.44 9.17 22.47
CA LYS A 351 2.33 9.10 23.93
C LYS A 351 1.01 8.47 24.34
N GLN A 352 -0.10 8.89 23.74
CA GLN A 352 -1.44 8.37 24.04
C GLN A 352 -1.54 6.87 23.74
N ASN A 353 -1.10 6.44 22.55
CA ASN A 353 -1.06 5.02 22.19
C ASN A 353 -0.17 4.18 23.13
N ALA A 354 0.91 4.76 23.66
CA ALA A 354 1.78 4.06 24.61
C ALA A 354 1.12 3.88 25.98
N VAL A 355 0.30 4.85 26.41
CA VAL A 355 -0.49 4.76 27.65
C VAL A 355 -1.59 3.71 27.50
N GLU A 356 -2.35 3.75 26.41
CA GLU A 356 -3.40 2.77 26.12
C GLU A 356 -2.85 1.35 26.05
N ARG A 357 -1.70 1.12 25.40
CA ARG A 357 -1.05 -0.20 25.39
C ARG A 357 -0.64 -0.70 26.77
N LYS A 358 -0.10 0.19 27.62
CA LYS A 358 0.26 -0.19 28.99
C LYS A 358 -0.98 -0.57 29.80
N GLN A 359 -2.11 0.11 29.57
CA GLN A 359 -3.38 -0.24 30.21
C GLN A 359 -3.89 -1.60 29.73
N ILE A 360 -3.89 -1.87 28.42
CA ILE A 360 -4.29 -3.18 27.85
C ILE A 360 -3.43 -4.31 28.42
N GLN A 361 -2.10 -4.12 28.43
CA GLN A 361 -1.16 -5.12 28.95
C GLN A 361 -1.29 -5.36 30.47
N ASN A 362 -1.78 -4.38 31.23
CA ASN A 362 -2.00 -4.52 32.67
C ASN A 362 -3.37 -5.13 33.01
N VAL A 363 -4.32 -5.12 32.07
CA VAL A 363 -5.64 -5.74 32.22
C VAL A 363 -5.61 -7.21 31.78
N ASP A 364 -4.75 -7.56 30.82
CA ASP A 364 -4.45 -8.94 30.47
C ASP A 364 -3.52 -9.58 31.53
N VAL A 365 -4.09 -10.32 32.48
CA VAL A 365 -3.35 -11.19 33.43
C VAL A 365 -2.38 -12.08 32.63
N PRO A 366 -1.13 -12.32 33.09
CA PRO A 366 -0.19 -13.16 32.34
C PRO A 366 -0.68 -14.61 32.33
N THR A 367 -1.35 -15.01 31.25
CA THR A 367 -1.54 -16.42 30.91
C THR A 367 -0.14 -17.05 30.74
N PRO A 368 0.12 -18.24 31.30
CA PRO A 368 1.45 -18.83 31.27
C PRO A 368 1.96 -18.91 29.84
N THR A 369 3.24 -18.61 29.68
CA THR A 369 4.06 -18.78 28.48
C THR A 369 3.97 -20.22 28.00
N THR A 370 2.88 -20.55 27.32
CA THR A 370 2.74 -21.77 26.57
C THR A 370 3.37 -21.43 25.24
N THR A 371 4.62 -21.82 25.06
CA THR A 371 5.19 -22.07 23.74
C THR A 371 4.10 -22.70 22.87
N PRO A 372 3.70 -22.13 21.73
CA PRO A 372 2.88 -22.87 20.82
C PRO A 372 3.77 -23.99 20.31
N GLY A 373 3.61 -25.18 20.91
CA GLY A 373 4.00 -26.42 20.29
C GLY A 373 3.19 -26.49 19.01
N PHE A 374 3.79 -26.04 17.91
CA PHE A 374 3.27 -26.26 16.56
C PHE A 374 3.43 -27.76 16.28
N ASN A 375 2.47 -28.53 16.78
CA ASN A 375 2.25 -29.91 16.37
C ASN A 375 1.73 -29.91 14.93
N ASN A 376 2.15 -30.92 14.16
CA ASN A 376 1.90 -31.14 12.73
C ASN A 376 0.41 -31.24 12.29
N THR A 377 -0.55 -30.75 13.08
CA THR A 377 -2.00 -30.77 12.79
C THR A 377 -2.44 -29.73 11.74
N ASP A 378 -1.58 -28.77 11.39
CA ASP A 378 -1.89 -27.75 10.37
C ASP A 378 -2.02 -28.36 8.96
N THR A 379 -1.40 -29.52 8.72
CA THR A 379 -1.37 -30.15 7.38
C THR A 379 -2.74 -30.66 6.92
N GLU A 380 -3.58 -31.17 7.84
CA GLU A 380 -4.90 -31.71 7.47
C GLU A 380 -5.98 -30.63 7.40
N LEU A 381 -5.92 -29.59 8.24
CA LEU A 381 -6.91 -28.49 8.26
C LEU A 381 -6.74 -27.53 7.06
N GLU A 382 -5.54 -27.44 6.49
CA GLU A 382 -5.26 -26.63 5.29
C GLU A 382 -5.86 -27.21 3.98
N SER A 383 -6.31 -28.47 3.96
CA SER A 383 -6.69 -29.17 2.73
C SER A 383 -8.10 -28.83 2.21
N LEU A 384 -9.07 -28.62 3.12
CA LEU A 384 -10.48 -28.42 2.79
C LEU A 384 -10.79 -27.08 2.07
N PRO A 385 -10.25 -25.91 2.51
CA PRO A 385 -10.49 -24.65 1.80
C PRO A 385 -9.84 -24.63 0.41
N ARG A 386 -8.68 -25.27 0.27
CA ARG A 386 -7.97 -25.41 -1.01
C ARG A 386 -8.75 -26.25 -2.02
N HIS A 387 -9.42 -27.31 -1.58
CA HIS A 387 -10.25 -28.14 -2.47
C HIS A 387 -11.44 -27.37 -3.06
N SER A 388 -12.08 -26.51 -2.27
CA SER A 388 -13.18 -25.66 -2.74
C SER A 388 -12.71 -24.63 -3.78
N LEU A 389 -11.51 -24.08 -3.60
CA LEU A 389 -10.90 -23.17 -4.57
C LEU A 389 -10.52 -23.87 -5.88
N LEU A 390 -10.00 -25.10 -5.80
CA LEU A 390 -9.69 -25.92 -6.97
C LEU A 390 -10.94 -26.21 -7.80
N ASN A 391 -12.06 -26.55 -7.14
CA ASN A 391 -13.34 -26.77 -7.82
C ASN A 391 -13.89 -25.50 -8.50
N ALA A 392 -13.62 -24.32 -7.93
CA ALA A 392 -14.01 -23.03 -8.49
C ALA A 392 -13.11 -22.55 -9.64
N THR A 393 -11.95 -23.18 -9.85
CA THR A 393 -10.90 -22.71 -10.76
C THR A 393 -10.88 -23.48 -12.07
N ASN A 394 -11.17 -22.77 -13.17
CA ASN A 394 -10.99 -23.27 -14.52
C ASN A 394 -9.66 -22.74 -15.07
N VAL A 395 -8.71 -23.65 -15.32
CA VAL A 395 -7.39 -23.32 -15.87
C VAL A 395 -7.38 -23.55 -17.38
N HIS A 396 -7.03 -22.51 -18.13
CA HIS A 396 -6.83 -22.53 -19.58
C HIS A 396 -5.33 -22.37 -19.88
N LEU A 397 -4.75 -23.30 -20.64
CA LEU A 397 -3.33 -23.31 -20.99
C LEU A 397 -3.14 -22.86 -22.44
N GLY A 398 -2.07 -22.11 -22.71
CA GLY A 398 -1.67 -21.68 -24.06
C GLY A 398 -2.49 -20.55 -24.66
N GLU A 399 -3.52 -20.07 -23.96
CA GLU A 399 -4.50 -19.11 -24.49
C GLU A 399 -4.51 -17.79 -23.70
N ARG A 400 -4.98 -16.73 -24.35
CA ARG A 400 -5.28 -15.44 -23.72
C ARG A 400 -6.78 -15.28 -23.54
N PRO A 401 -7.24 -14.63 -22.47
CA PRO A 401 -8.67 -14.40 -22.27
C PRO A 401 -9.23 -13.52 -23.38
N ASP A 402 -10.31 -13.97 -24.03
CA ASP A 402 -11.14 -13.11 -24.87
C ASP A 402 -12.03 -12.26 -23.95
N LEU A 403 -11.47 -11.16 -23.46
CA LEU A 403 -12.13 -10.25 -22.52
C LEU A 403 -13.41 -9.67 -23.11
N LYS A 404 -13.44 -9.46 -24.43
CA LYS A 404 -14.61 -8.95 -25.13
C LYS A 404 -15.75 -9.94 -24.97
N LYS A 405 -15.55 -11.19 -25.39
CA LYS A 405 -16.55 -12.25 -25.30
C LYS A 405 -17.03 -12.47 -23.87
N ILE A 406 -16.10 -12.60 -22.91
CA ILE A 406 -16.43 -12.90 -21.51
C ILE A 406 -17.28 -11.78 -20.89
N LEU A 407 -16.93 -10.50 -21.15
CA LEU A 407 -17.68 -9.37 -20.60
C LEU A 407 -19.06 -9.22 -21.25
N PHE A 408 -19.21 -9.58 -22.54
CA PHE A 408 -20.52 -9.58 -23.22
C PHE A 408 -21.47 -10.69 -22.74
N GLU A 409 -20.93 -11.80 -22.26
CA GLU A 409 -21.74 -12.91 -21.72
C GLU A 409 -22.32 -12.59 -20.32
N CYS A 410 -21.85 -11.53 -19.65
CA CYS A 410 -22.30 -11.12 -18.33
C CYS A 410 -23.64 -10.35 -18.42
N LYS A 411 -24.77 -11.05 -18.24
CA LYS A 411 -26.14 -10.48 -18.36
C LYS A 411 -26.79 -10.16 -17.00
N GLU A 412 -26.12 -9.38 -16.16
CA GLU A 412 -26.66 -8.98 -14.84
C GLU A 412 -27.12 -7.52 -14.85
N SER A 413 -27.95 -7.14 -13.88
CA SER A 413 -28.57 -5.81 -13.83
C SER A 413 -27.56 -4.71 -13.50
N SER A 414 -26.59 -5.01 -12.64
CA SER A 414 -25.47 -4.12 -12.33
C SER A 414 -24.16 -4.90 -12.20
N VAL A 415 -23.21 -4.63 -13.08
CA VAL A 415 -21.92 -5.32 -13.15
C VAL A 415 -20.78 -4.35 -12.84
N GLY A 416 -20.03 -4.61 -11.77
CA GLY A 416 -18.78 -3.92 -11.48
C GLY A 416 -17.61 -4.59 -12.16
N VAL A 417 -16.83 -3.87 -12.96
CA VAL A 417 -15.63 -4.39 -13.63
C VAL A 417 -14.38 -3.74 -13.05
N LEU A 418 -13.62 -4.50 -12.27
CA LEU A 418 -12.34 -4.07 -11.69
C LEU A 418 -11.17 -4.62 -12.49
N VAL A 419 -10.18 -3.79 -12.83
CA VAL A 419 -9.02 -4.25 -13.62
C VAL A 419 -7.69 -3.82 -13.01
N CYS A 420 -6.78 -4.77 -12.83
CA CYS A 420 -5.43 -4.50 -12.35
C CYS A 420 -4.35 -5.27 -13.13
N GLY A 421 -3.35 -4.57 -13.66
CA GLY A 421 -2.27 -5.18 -14.42
C GLY A 421 -1.71 -4.30 -15.55
N PRO A 422 -1.17 -4.91 -16.62
CA PRO A 422 -0.51 -4.19 -17.71
C PRO A 422 -1.36 -3.08 -18.33
N LYS A 423 -0.72 -1.96 -18.72
CA LYS A 423 -1.41 -0.79 -19.30
C LYS A 423 -2.32 -1.17 -20.47
N LYS A 424 -1.84 -2.02 -21.39
CA LYS A 424 -2.61 -2.47 -22.57
C LYS A 424 -3.94 -3.14 -22.18
N MET A 425 -3.89 -4.10 -21.24
CA MET A 425 -5.07 -4.81 -20.74
C MET A 425 -6.07 -3.85 -20.09
N ARG A 426 -5.59 -2.88 -19.28
CA ARG A 426 -6.47 -1.86 -18.68
C ARG A 426 -7.18 -1.00 -19.73
N HIS A 427 -6.49 -0.60 -20.80
CA HIS A 427 -7.09 0.21 -21.86
C HIS A 427 -8.08 -0.61 -22.70
N GLU A 428 -7.80 -1.89 -22.91
CA GLU A 428 -8.69 -2.80 -23.62
C GLU A 428 -10.00 -2.98 -22.86
N VAL A 429 -9.96 -3.29 -21.56
CA VAL A 429 -11.18 -3.42 -20.77
C VAL A 429 -11.92 -2.09 -20.66
N ALA A 430 -11.21 -0.97 -20.46
CA ALA A 430 -11.83 0.35 -20.44
C ALA A 430 -12.60 0.63 -21.75
N LYS A 431 -12.00 0.29 -22.91
CA LYS A 431 -12.63 0.44 -24.23
C LYS A 431 -13.87 -0.45 -24.39
N ILE A 432 -13.83 -1.67 -23.85
CA ILE A 432 -14.98 -2.58 -23.88
C ILE A 432 -16.12 -1.99 -23.04
N CYS A 433 -15.84 -1.58 -21.80
CA CYS A 433 -16.85 -0.99 -20.91
C CYS A 433 -17.40 0.34 -21.45
N SER A 434 -16.59 1.15 -22.12
CA SER A 434 -17.04 2.44 -22.68
C SER A 434 -17.73 2.31 -24.05
N SER A 435 -17.83 1.12 -24.61
CA SER A 435 -18.37 0.93 -25.97
C SER A 435 -19.89 1.13 -26.08
N GLY A 436 -20.60 1.23 -24.95
CA GLY A 436 -22.07 1.40 -24.92
C GLY A 436 -22.84 0.19 -25.45
N LEU A 437 -22.16 -0.94 -25.67
CA LEU A 437 -22.79 -2.18 -26.15
C LEU A 437 -23.41 -3.00 -25.01
N VAL A 438 -23.11 -2.64 -23.75
CA VAL A 438 -23.71 -3.21 -22.53
C VAL A 438 -23.93 -2.04 -21.56
N ASP A 439 -25.19 -1.66 -21.33
CA ASP A 439 -25.53 -0.46 -20.55
C ASP A 439 -25.27 -0.60 -19.04
N ASN A 440 -24.99 -1.82 -18.55
CA ASN A 440 -24.92 -2.15 -17.12
C ASN A 440 -23.48 -2.30 -16.56
N LEU A 441 -22.44 -1.92 -17.31
CA LEU A 441 -21.04 -2.08 -16.91
C LEU A 441 -20.48 -0.84 -16.22
N HIS A 442 -20.06 -0.98 -14.97
CA HIS A 442 -19.36 0.06 -14.21
C HIS A 442 -17.87 -0.26 -14.09
N PHE A 443 -17.04 0.49 -14.80
CA PHE A 443 -15.60 0.25 -14.88
C PHE A 443 -14.80 1.00 -13.81
N GLU A 444 -13.85 0.30 -13.17
CA GLU A 444 -12.86 0.87 -12.28
C GLU A 444 -11.49 0.23 -12.49
N ALA A 445 -10.46 1.05 -12.65
CA ALA A 445 -9.09 0.58 -12.88
C ALA A 445 -8.24 0.79 -11.63
N ILE A 446 -7.67 -0.30 -11.10
CA ILE A 446 -6.67 -0.24 -10.03
C ILE A 446 -5.29 -0.21 -10.69
N SER A 447 -4.58 0.90 -10.57
CA SER A 447 -3.24 1.01 -11.17
C SER A 447 -2.21 1.75 -10.34
N PHE A 448 -1.00 1.20 -10.35
CA PHE A 448 0.22 1.84 -9.91
C PHE A 448 0.83 2.56 -11.12
N ASN A 449 0.54 3.85 -11.27
CA ASN A 449 1.28 4.69 -12.20
C ASN A 449 2.23 5.57 -11.37
N PHE A 450 3.43 5.06 -11.07
CA PHE A 450 4.55 5.88 -10.58
C PHE A 450 5.58 6.05 -11.71
#